data_AF-J9DHL7-F1
#
_entry.id   AF-J9DHL7-F1
#
_cell.length_a   1.000
_cell.length_b   1.000
_cell.length_c   1.000
_cell.angle_alpha   90.00
_cell.angle_beta   90.00
_cell.angle_gamma   90.00
#
_symmetry.space_group_name_H-M   'P 1'
#
loop_
_entity.id
_entity.type
_entity.pdbx_description
1 polymer ?
#
loop_
_entity_poly.entity_id
_entity_poly.type
_entity_poly.pdbx_seq_one_letter_code
_entity_poly.pdbx_strand_id
1 'polypeptide(L)' 'MSDKPKDSTLLVKINKEDKKLFIKLCEGNDTTASREIRQFIKKYIKKHQKD' A
#
# COMPACT_ATOMS: atom_id res chain seq x y z
N MET A 1 18.73 -17.71 -16.26
CA MET A 1 18.42 -16.27 -16.16
C MET A 1 17.48 -16.10 -14.99
N SER A 2 17.76 -15.18 -14.09
CA SER A 2 17.11 -15.09 -12.77
C SER A 2 15.66 -14.63 -12.88
N ASP A 3 14.71 -15.52 -12.57
CA ASP A 3 13.31 -15.17 -12.32
C ASP A 3 13.21 -14.28 -11.08
N LYS A 4 13.31 -12.95 -11.27
CA LYS A 4 12.86 -12.00 -10.25
C LYS A 4 11.36 -12.23 -10.07
N PRO A 5 10.87 -12.43 -8.83
CA PRO A 5 9.44 -12.61 -8.59
C PRO A 5 8.70 -11.41 -9.19
N LYS A 6 7.75 -11.69 -10.09
CA LYS A 6 6.94 -10.65 -10.73
C LYS A 6 6.16 -9.93 -9.62
N ASP A 7 6.45 -8.66 -9.41
CA ASP A 7 5.67 -7.82 -8.51
C ASP A 7 4.20 -7.86 -8.97
N SER A 8 3.32 -8.43 -8.14
CA SER A 8 1.91 -8.53 -8.44
C SER A 8 1.20 -7.24 -8.02
N THR A 9 0.41 -6.67 -8.93
CA THR A 9 -0.38 -5.45 -8.66
C THR A 9 -1.72 -5.84 -8.07
N LEU A 10 -2.07 -5.23 -6.93
CA LEU A 10 -3.40 -5.36 -6.31
C LEU A 10 -4.28 -4.18 -6.75
N LEU A 11 -5.31 -4.45 -7.57
CA LEU A 11 -6.31 -3.46 -7.93
C LEU A 11 -7.41 -3.44 -6.86
N VAL A 12 -7.50 -2.34 -6.11
CA VAL A 12 -8.53 -2.12 -5.09
C VAL A 12 -9.45 -0.98 -5.51
N LYS A 13 -10.77 -1.20 -5.45
CA LYS A 13 -11.76 -0.13 -5.59
C LYS A 13 -12.03 0.48 -4.22
N ILE A 14 -11.86 1.80 -4.12
CA ILE A 14 -12.18 2.60 -2.93
C ILE A 14 -12.98 3.83 -3.36
N ASN A 15 -13.63 4.49 -2.40
CA ASN A 15 -14.30 5.75 -2.68
C ASN A 15 -13.29 6.80 -3.21
N LYS A 16 -13.74 7.60 -4.18
CA LYS A 16 -12.95 8.66 -4.80
C LYS A 16 -12.52 9.72 -3.79
N GLU A 17 -13.36 10.01 -2.80
CA GLU A 17 -13.07 10.98 -1.75
C GLU A 17 -11.96 10.47 -0.83
N ASP A 18 -12.07 9.24 -0.34
CA ASP A 18 -11.04 8.59 0.47
C ASP A 18 -9.71 8.50 -0.26
N LYS A 19 -9.72 8.15 -1.56
CA LYS A 19 -8.52 8.14 -2.40
C LYS A 19 -7.83 9.51 -2.42
N LYS A 20 -8.60 10.58 -2.65
CA LYS A 20 -8.06 11.94 -2.72
C LYS A 20 -7.48 12.37 -1.37
N LEU A 21 -8.22 12.11 -0.29
CA LEU A 21 -7.77 12.45 1.06
C LEU A 21 -6.48 11.70 1.41
N PHE A 22 -6.42 10.40 1.12
CA PHE A 22 -5.25 9.58 1.36
C PHE A 22 -4.02 10.07 0.60
N ILE A 23 -4.16 10.39 -0.70
CA ILE A 23 -3.05 10.92 -1.51
C ILE A 23 -2.56 12.25 -0.93
N LYS A 24 -3.49 13.17 -0.61
CA LYS A 24 -3.16 14.49 -0.03
C LYS A 24 -2.40 14.36 1.29
N LEU A 25 -2.80 13.42 2.15
CA LEU A 25 -2.10 13.13 3.40
C LEU A 25 -0.72 12.52 3.17
N CYS A 26 -0.55 11.69 2.15
CA CYS A 26 0.76 11.15 1.80
C CYS A 26 1.70 12.25 1.34
N GLU A 27 1.23 13.13 0.44
CA GLU A 27 1.99 14.27 -0.08
C GLU A 27 2.42 15.24 1.03
N GLY A 28 1.52 15.54 1.98
CA GLY A 28 1.84 16.41 3.12
C GLY A 28 2.85 15.81 4.11
N ASN A 29 3.11 14.50 4.04
CA ASN A 29 4.07 13.79 4.88
C ASN A 29 5.34 13.39 4.13
N ASP A 30 5.60 13.93 2.93
CA ASP A 30 6.72 13.54 2.05
C ASP A 30 6.76 12.02 1.74
N THR A 31 5.58 11.42 1.57
CA THR A 31 5.42 10.00 1.25
C THR A 31 4.56 9.78 0.00
N THR A 32 4.55 8.53 -0.51
CA THR A 32 3.70 8.14 -1.64
C THR A 32 2.63 7.17 -1.19
N ALA A 33 1.45 7.29 -1.78
CA ALA A 33 0.33 6.38 -1.54
C ALA A 33 0.73 4.90 -1.68
N SER A 34 1.49 4.56 -2.72
CA SER A 34 1.98 3.19 -2.91
C SER A 34 2.91 2.72 -1.80
N ARG A 35 3.78 3.60 -1.28
CA ARG A 35 4.69 3.26 -0.17
C ARG A 35 3.89 3.00 1.11
N GLU A 36 2.90 3.83 1.42
CA GLU A 36 2.11 3.64 2.62
C GLU A 36 1.16 2.44 2.55
N ILE A 37 0.54 2.18 1.40
CA ILE A 37 -0.25 0.95 1.22
C ILE A 37 0.64 -0.30 1.40
N ARG A 38 1.85 -0.31 0.83
CA ARG A 38 2.79 -1.44 1.02
C ARG A 38 3.20 -1.61 2.50
N GLN A 39 3.49 -0.51 3.20
CA GLN A 39 3.82 -0.57 4.62
C GLN A 39 2.63 -1.05 5.45
N PHE A 40 1.43 -0.57 5.15
CA PHE A 40 0.20 -0.99 5.81
C PHE A 40 -0.03 -2.49 5.63
N ILE A 41 0.07 -3.00 4.39
CA ILE A 41 -0.07 -4.44 4.09
C ILE A 41 0.96 -5.25 4.88
N LYS A 42 2.24 -4.85 4.88
CA LYS A 42 3.29 -5.54 5.66
C LYS A 42 3.01 -5.54 7.17
N LYS A 43 2.60 -4.40 7.72
CA LYS A 43 2.24 -4.27 9.14
C LYS A 43 1.03 -5.14 9.48
N TYR A 44 0.02 -5.17 8.60
CA TYR A 44 -1.18 -5.99 8.75
C TYR A 44 -0.83 -7.48 8.76
N ILE A 45 -0.08 -7.97 7.77
CA ILE A 45 0.38 -9.37 7.72
C ILE A 45 1.16 -9.70 8.99
N LYS A 46 2.14 -8.90 9.39
CA LYS A 46 2.94 -9.15 10.59
C LYS A 46 2.11 -9.21 11.88
N LYS A 47 1.02 -8.44 11.94
CA LYS A 47 0.09 -8.42 13.09
C LYS A 47 -0.77 -9.69 13.16
N HIS A 48 -1.18 -10.23 12.01
CA HIS A 48 -2.13 -11.34 11.90
C HIS A 48 -1.50 -12.70 11.60
N GLN A 49 -0.22 -12.75 11.24
CA GLN A 49 0.51 -14.00 10.98
C GLN A 49 1.15 -14.59 12.26
N LYS A 50 0.80 -14.05 13.43
CA LYS A 50 1.28 -14.48 14.75
C LYS A 50 0.31 -15.45 15.45
N ASP A 51 -0.55 -16.09 14.69
CA ASP A 51 -1.36 -17.26 15.10
C ASP A 51 -0.72 -18.54 14.54
#